data_AF-Q7PDX0-F1
#
_entry.id   AF-Q7PDX0-F1
#
_cell.length_a   1.000
_cell.length_b   1.000
_cell.length_c   1.000
_cell.angle_alpha   90.00
_cell.angle_beta   90.00
_cell.angle_gamma   90.00
#
_symmetry.space_group_name_H-M   'P 1'
#
loop_
_entity.id
_entity.type
_entity.pdbx_description
1 polymer ?
#
loop_
_entity_poly.entity_id
_entity_poly.type
_entity_poly.pdbx_seq_one_letter_code
_entity_poly.pdbx_strand_id
1 'polypeptide(L)'
;MAPNATVEATGVLNELDAETIDGGLAKDVTPLKRAEKRKIKLVWRNVIAFGYLHLAAVYGAFLMLTSARLYTIAFAFVLYVVSGLGITAGAHRLWAHRSYKAKLPLRIILAVFNTIAFQDCALHWARDHRVHHKYSETDADPHNATRGFFFSHIGWLLCRKHPEVIA
;
A
#
# COMPACT_ATOMS: atom_id res chain seq x y z
N MET A 1 -7.29 35.03 12.69
CA MET A 1 -5.82 34.83 12.69
C MET A 1 -5.58 33.35 12.83
N ALA A 2 -5.08 32.69 11.77
CA ALA A 2 -4.63 31.31 11.89
C ALA A 2 -3.43 31.27 12.85
N PRO A 3 -3.33 30.29 13.75
CA PRO A 3 -2.20 30.18 14.66
C PRO A 3 -0.91 29.96 13.85
N ASN A 4 0.18 30.58 14.31
CA ASN A 4 1.51 30.45 13.71
C ASN A 4 1.93 28.98 13.68
N ALA A 5 1.72 28.32 12.54
CA ALA A 5 2.29 27.01 12.26
C ALA A 5 3.80 27.19 12.14
N THR A 6 4.56 26.48 12.96
CA THR A 6 6.01 26.41 12.87
C THR A 6 6.39 25.88 11.49
N VAL A 7 7.25 26.61 10.77
CA VAL A 7 7.80 26.26 9.44
C VAL A 7 8.87 25.16 9.58
N GLU A 8 8.55 24.08 10.30
CA GLU A 8 9.38 22.87 10.29
C GLU A 8 8.78 21.91 9.27
N ALA A 9 9.58 21.50 8.29
CA ALA A 9 9.17 20.51 7.29
C ALA A 9 8.84 19.18 8.00
N THR A 10 7.55 18.95 8.23
CA THR A 10 7.06 17.76 8.93
C THR A 10 7.19 16.48 8.10
N GLY A 11 7.51 16.61 6.80
CA GLY A 11 7.50 15.51 5.84
C GLY A 11 6.09 15.06 5.44
N VAL A 12 5.05 15.73 5.94
CA VAL A 12 3.64 15.52 5.61
C VAL A 12 3.24 16.60 4.64
N LEU A 13 2.73 16.24 3.47
CA LEU A 13 2.19 17.22 2.51
C LEU A 13 0.90 17.81 3.09
N ASN A 14 0.96 19.06 3.56
CA ASN A 14 -0.20 19.86 3.92
C ASN A 14 -0.53 20.84 2.79
N GLU A 15 -1.77 21.33 2.77
CA GLU A 15 -2.20 22.38 1.83
C GLU A 15 -1.31 23.64 1.95
N LEU A 16 -0.83 23.93 3.16
CA LEU A 16 0.10 25.03 3.44
C LEU A 16 1.51 24.81 2.88
N ASP A 17 1.91 23.56 2.60
CA ASP A 17 3.21 23.26 1.96
C ASP A 17 3.16 23.47 0.43
N ALA A 18 1.96 23.56 -0.15
CA ALA A 18 1.76 23.94 -1.55
C ALA A 18 1.67 25.48 -1.73
N GLU A 19 1.36 26.21 -0.66
CA GLU A 19 1.35 27.67 -0.62
C GLU A 19 2.74 28.20 -0.21
N THR A 20 3.62 28.32 -1.20
CA THR A 20 4.86 29.07 -1.04
C THR A 20 4.55 30.57 -1.00
N ILE A 21 5.21 31.31 -0.10
CA ILE A 21 5.00 32.77 0.08
C ILE A 21 5.23 33.54 -1.23
N ASP A 22 5.97 32.96 -2.17
CA ASP A 22 6.36 33.53 -3.47
C ASP A 22 5.82 32.79 -4.70
N GLY A 23 4.90 31.83 -4.54
CA GLY A 23 4.33 31.09 -5.67
C GLY A 23 5.26 30.08 -6.34
N GLY A 24 6.33 29.65 -5.66
CA GLY A 24 7.11 28.45 -6.00
C GLY A 24 8.52 28.76 -6.50
N LEU A 25 9.03 29.95 -6.20
CA LEU A 25 10.31 30.45 -6.72
C LEU A 25 11.48 30.22 -5.76
N ALA A 26 11.23 30.14 -4.45
CA ALA A 26 12.21 29.76 -3.45
C ALA A 26 12.37 28.24 -3.46
N LYS A 27 13.58 27.80 -3.82
CA LYS A 27 14.06 26.44 -3.55
C LYS A 27 14.23 26.22 -2.04
N ASP A 28 13.17 26.30 -1.26
CA ASP A 28 13.14 25.68 0.06
C ASP A 28 12.92 24.18 -0.14
N VAL A 29 13.92 23.54 -0.77
CA VAL A 29 14.07 22.09 -0.74
C VAL A 29 14.56 21.75 0.66
N THR A 30 13.66 21.88 1.63
CA THR A 30 13.88 21.24 2.92
C THR A 30 14.15 19.77 2.64
N PRO A 31 15.29 19.22 3.08
CA PRO A 31 15.60 17.84 2.81
C PRO A 31 14.49 16.98 3.41
N LEU A 32 13.77 16.25 2.54
CA LEU A 32 12.71 15.33 2.96
C LEU A 32 13.25 14.46 4.09
N LYS A 33 12.51 14.44 5.20
CA LYS A 33 12.87 13.68 6.39
C LYS A 33 13.07 12.21 6.00
N ARG A 34 14.31 11.73 6.02
CA ARG A 34 14.62 10.33 5.74
C ARG A 34 14.18 9.46 6.90
N ALA A 35 13.76 8.23 6.60
CA ALA A 35 13.41 7.25 7.61
C ALA A 35 14.51 7.06 8.66
N GLU A 36 14.11 7.00 9.93
CA GLU A 36 15.04 6.73 11.03
C GLU A 36 15.70 5.35 10.87
N LYS A 37 17.00 5.30 11.18
CA LYS A 37 17.75 4.03 11.30
C LYS A 37 17.32 3.30 12.56
N ARG A 38 16.50 2.26 12.39
CA ARG A 38 15.95 1.44 13.47
C ARG A 38 16.29 -0.04 13.29
N LYS A 39 16.42 -0.76 14.41
CA LYS A 39 16.47 -2.24 14.41
C LYS A 39 15.09 -2.82 14.06
N ILE A 40 15.00 -3.47 12.90
CA ILE A 40 13.78 -4.10 12.41
C ILE A 40 13.50 -5.38 13.21
N LYS A 41 12.27 -5.51 13.73
CA LYS A 41 11.81 -6.74 14.38
C LYS A 41 11.07 -7.60 13.36
N LEU A 42 11.71 -8.67 12.90
CA LEU A 42 11.14 -9.59 11.91
C LEU A 42 9.98 -10.40 12.48
N VAL A 43 9.03 -10.72 11.62
CA VAL A 43 7.89 -11.60 11.91
C VAL A 43 8.06 -12.87 11.09
N TRP A 44 8.76 -13.85 11.68
CA TRP A 44 9.16 -15.09 10.99
C TRP A 44 8.00 -15.87 10.37
N ARG A 45 6.81 -15.83 10.98
CA ARG A 45 5.59 -16.40 10.40
C ARG A 45 5.31 -15.84 9.00
N ASN A 46 5.41 -14.53 8.84
CA ASN A 46 5.16 -13.87 7.56
C ASN A 46 6.28 -14.20 6.56
N VAL A 47 7.54 -14.21 7.02
CA VAL A 47 8.70 -14.59 6.19
C VAL A 47 8.52 -16.00 5.60
N ILE A 48 8.16 -16.97 6.43
CA ILE A 48 7.93 -18.36 6.00
C ILE A 48 6.73 -18.44 5.05
N ALA A 49 5.61 -17.78 5.38
CA ALA A 49 4.40 -17.80 4.55
C ALA A 49 4.63 -17.18 3.17
N PHE A 50 5.28 -16.02 3.09
CA PHE A 50 5.62 -15.39 1.81
C PHE A 50 6.67 -16.21 1.05
N GLY A 51 7.67 -16.78 1.73
CA GLY A 51 8.64 -17.68 1.09
C GLY A 51 7.95 -18.88 0.43
N TYR A 52 7.07 -19.57 1.16
CA TYR A 52 6.27 -20.66 0.63
C TYR A 52 5.39 -20.23 -0.55
N LEU A 53 4.69 -19.09 -0.44
CA LEU A 53 3.84 -18.57 -1.50
C LEU A 53 4.59 -18.36 -2.80
N HIS A 54 5.79 -17.76 -2.75
CA HIS A 54 6.59 -17.50 -3.96
C HIS A 54 7.15 -18.79 -4.56
N LEU A 55 7.61 -19.73 -3.73
CA LEU A 55 8.06 -21.04 -4.22
C LEU A 55 6.92 -21.81 -4.89
N ALA A 56 5.73 -21.80 -4.29
CA ALA A 56 4.53 -22.40 -4.86
C ALA A 56 4.12 -21.71 -6.17
N ALA A 57 4.26 -20.38 -6.27
CA ALA A 57 3.97 -19.64 -7.49
C ALA A 57 4.94 -19.99 -8.64
N VAL A 58 6.24 -20.12 -8.36
CA VAL A 58 7.24 -20.56 -9.35
C VAL A 58 6.94 -21.97 -9.84
N TYR A 59 6.62 -22.89 -8.93
CA TYR A 59 6.21 -24.24 -9.30
C TYR A 59 4.90 -24.27 -10.10
N GLY A 60 3.93 -23.43 -9.70
CA GLY A 60 2.67 -23.25 -10.45
C GLY A 60 2.91 -22.75 -11.87
N ALA A 61 3.79 -21.77 -12.06
CA ALA A 61 4.17 -21.29 -13.40
C ALA A 61 4.81 -22.39 -14.25
N PHE A 62 5.65 -23.23 -13.67
CA PHE A 62 6.19 -24.41 -14.36
C PHE A 62 5.08 -25.39 -14.79
N LEU A 63 4.11 -25.67 -13.91
CA LEU A 63 2.96 -26.53 -14.24
C LEU A 63 2.05 -25.92 -15.31
N MET A 64 1.90 -24.59 -15.33
CA MET A 64 1.14 -23.90 -16.38
C MET A 64 1.71 -24.14 -17.77
N LEU A 65 3.04 -24.28 -17.89
CA LEU A 65 3.71 -24.50 -19.17
C LEU A 65 3.78 -25.98 -19.57
N THR A 66 3.84 -26.89 -18.59
CA THR A 66 4.12 -28.31 -18.85
C THR A 66 2.88 -29.22 -18.82
N SER A 67 1.89 -28.92 -17.97
CA SER A 67 0.82 -29.88 -17.66
C SER A 67 -0.58 -29.29 -17.52
N ALA A 68 -0.74 -28.00 -17.22
CA ALA A 68 -2.04 -27.42 -16.93
C ALA A 68 -2.94 -27.38 -18.17
N ARG A 69 -4.25 -27.63 -17.97
CA ARG A 69 -5.24 -27.45 -19.03
C ARG A 69 -5.45 -25.96 -19.29
N LEU A 70 -5.74 -25.60 -20.54
CA LEU A 70 -6.03 -24.22 -20.94
C LEU A 70 -7.17 -23.59 -20.11
N TYR A 71 -8.20 -24.37 -19.76
CA TYR A 71 -9.29 -23.89 -18.90
C TYR A 71 -8.82 -23.49 -17.50
N THR A 72 -7.85 -24.21 -16.92
CA THR A 72 -7.26 -23.88 -15.61
C THR A 72 -6.47 -22.58 -15.70
N ILE A 73 -5.71 -22.39 -16.77
CA ILE A 73 -4.94 -21.15 -17.03
C ILE A 73 -5.90 -19.97 -17.21
N ALA A 74 -6.95 -20.14 -18.02
CA ALA A 74 -7.97 -19.11 -18.24
C ALA A 74 -8.68 -18.76 -16.93
N PHE A 75 -9.03 -19.75 -16.11
CA PHE A 75 -9.65 -19.53 -14.81
C PHE A 75 -8.72 -18.76 -13.86
N ALA A 76 -7.44 -19.12 -13.78
CA ALA A 76 -6.45 -18.39 -12.99
C ALA A 76 -6.30 -16.93 -13.46
N PHE A 77 -6.32 -16.69 -14.77
CA PHE A 77 -6.30 -15.34 -15.33
C PHE A 77 -7.55 -14.54 -14.97
N VAL A 78 -8.74 -15.15 -15.01
CA VAL A 78 -9.99 -14.50 -14.56
C VAL A 78 -9.88 -14.12 -13.09
N LEU A 79 -9.39 -15.01 -12.22
CA LEU A 79 -9.16 -14.73 -10.80
C LEU A 79 -8.18 -13.57 -10.59
N TYR A 80 -7.11 -13.50 -11.38
CA TYR A 80 -6.17 -12.38 -11.37
C TYR A 80 -6.85 -11.04 -11.71
N VAL A 81 -7.67 -11.01 -12.75
CA VAL A 81 -8.37 -9.78 -13.15
C VAL A 81 -9.39 -9.34 -12.10
N VAL A 82 -10.24 -10.25 -11.61
CA VAL A 82 -11.27 -9.89 -10.62
C VAL A 82 -10.66 -9.48 -9.28
N SER A 83 -9.60 -10.15 -8.83
CA SER A 83 -8.87 -9.74 -7.61
C SER A 83 -8.24 -8.36 -7.77
N GLY A 84 -7.63 -8.08 -8.94
CA GLY A 84 -7.13 -6.75 -9.30
C GLY A 84 -8.22 -5.67 -9.26
N LEU A 85 -9.43 -5.96 -9.74
CA LEU A 85 -10.59 -5.06 -9.61
C LEU A 85 -11.02 -4.85 -8.15
N GLY A 86 -10.98 -5.91 -7.33
CA GLY A 86 -11.26 -5.83 -5.90
C GLY A 86 -10.36 -4.82 -5.17
N ILE A 87 -9.06 -4.81 -5.49
CA ILE A 87 -8.11 -3.84 -4.95
C ILE A 87 -8.28 -2.46 -5.58
N THR A 88 -8.21 -2.36 -6.90
CA THR A 88 -8.13 -1.07 -7.60
C THR A 88 -9.44 -0.30 -7.59
N ALA A 89 -10.56 -0.95 -7.91
CA ALA A 89 -11.87 -0.31 -7.89
C ALA A 89 -12.44 -0.27 -6.46
N GLY A 90 -12.31 -1.38 -5.71
CA GLY A 90 -12.79 -1.49 -4.34
C GLY A 90 -11.88 -0.79 -3.31
N ALA A 91 -10.88 -1.51 -2.78
CA ALA A 91 -10.02 -1.06 -1.67
C ALA A 91 -9.47 0.35 -1.87
N HIS A 92 -8.95 0.62 -3.06
CA HIS A 92 -8.27 1.85 -3.40
C HIS A 92 -9.24 3.00 -3.70
N ARG A 93 -9.99 2.93 -4.80
CA ARG A 93 -10.78 4.07 -5.28
C ARG A 93 -12.07 4.27 -4.47
N LEU A 94 -12.81 3.20 -4.18
CA LEU A 94 -14.08 3.29 -3.48
C LEU A 94 -13.89 3.51 -1.97
N TRP A 95 -13.10 2.67 -1.30
CA TRP A 95 -13.04 2.67 0.17
C TRP A 95 -11.96 3.59 0.73
N ALA A 96 -10.75 3.62 0.17
CA ALA A 96 -9.69 4.53 0.64
C ALA A 96 -9.94 5.97 0.20
N HIS A 97 -10.10 6.21 -1.11
CA HIS A 97 -10.19 7.55 -1.69
C HIS A 97 -11.60 8.12 -1.84
N ARG A 98 -12.65 7.28 -1.73
CA ARG A 98 -14.05 7.71 -1.93
C ARG A 98 -14.27 8.45 -3.26
N SER A 99 -13.55 8.07 -4.32
CA SER A 99 -13.58 8.79 -5.60
C SER A 99 -14.88 8.62 -6.37
N TYR A 100 -15.74 7.68 -5.98
CA TYR A 100 -17.08 7.47 -6.53
C TYR A 100 -18.01 6.84 -5.49
N LYS A 101 -19.32 6.84 -5.78
CA LYS A 101 -20.35 6.18 -4.95
C LYS A 101 -20.86 4.93 -5.66
N ALA A 102 -20.87 3.80 -4.95
CA ALA A 102 -21.40 2.52 -5.44
C ALA A 102 -22.66 2.12 -4.67
N LYS A 103 -23.67 1.60 -5.39
CA LYS A 103 -24.84 0.96 -4.76
C LYS A 103 -24.45 -0.39 -4.16
N LEU A 104 -25.30 -0.91 -3.26
CA LEU A 104 -25.05 -2.14 -2.52
C LEU A 104 -24.62 -3.35 -3.38
N PRO A 105 -25.22 -3.63 -4.56
CA PRO A 105 -24.82 -4.78 -5.37
C PRO A 105 -23.34 -4.72 -5.79
N LEU A 106 -22.89 -3.57 -6.29
CA LEU A 106 -21.50 -3.38 -6.69
C LEU A 106 -20.56 -3.41 -5.48
N ARG A 107 -20.98 -2.87 -4.33
CA ARG A 107 -20.18 -2.94 -3.08
C ARG A 107 -19.95 -4.39 -2.64
N ILE A 108 -20.96 -5.25 -2.76
CA ILE A 108 -20.85 -6.67 -2.44
C ILE A 108 -19.91 -7.37 -3.42
N ILE A 109 -20.07 -7.15 -4.73
CA ILE A 109 -19.20 -7.74 -5.76
C ILE A 109 -17.73 -7.36 -5.51
N LEU A 110 -17.45 -6.07 -5.30
CA LEU A 110 -16.09 -5.61 -5.04
C LEU A 110 -15.53 -6.15 -3.71
N ALA A 111 -16.39 -6.39 -2.70
CA ALA A 111 -15.96 -6.96 -1.43
C ALA A 111 -15.55 -8.43 -1.61
N VAL A 112 -16.32 -9.21 -2.37
CA VAL A 112 -15.96 -10.59 -2.73
C VAL A 112 -14.64 -10.62 -3.50
N PHE A 113 -14.51 -9.75 -4.50
CA PHE A 113 -13.28 -9.64 -5.29
C PHE A 113 -12.06 -9.25 -4.44
N ASN A 114 -12.22 -8.34 -3.48
CA ASN A 114 -11.15 -7.99 -2.54
C ASN A 114 -10.71 -9.20 -1.70
N THR A 115 -11.65 -10.05 -1.26
CA THR A 115 -11.32 -11.26 -0.49
C THR A 115 -10.49 -12.26 -1.30
N ILE A 116 -10.72 -12.36 -2.62
CA ILE A 116 -9.89 -13.17 -3.53
C ILE A 116 -8.45 -12.64 -3.60
N ALA A 117 -8.27 -11.31 -3.55
CA ALA A 117 -6.96 -10.68 -3.65
C ALA A 117 -6.05 -10.92 -2.44
N PHE A 118 -6.63 -11.23 -1.27
CA PHE A 118 -5.91 -11.59 -0.05
C PHE A 118 -4.85 -10.54 0.40
N GLN A 119 -5.17 -9.25 0.26
CA GLN A 119 -4.34 -8.13 0.75
C GLN A 119 -4.93 -7.49 2.01
N ASP A 120 -5.21 -8.30 3.04
CA ASP A 120 -5.99 -7.90 4.21
C ASP A 120 -7.46 -7.49 3.90
N CYS A 121 -8.23 -7.23 4.95
CA CYS A 121 -9.59 -6.73 4.81
C CYS A 121 -9.58 -5.28 4.30
N ALA A 122 -10.62 -4.90 3.54
CA ALA A 122 -10.72 -3.58 2.92
C ALA A 122 -10.58 -2.41 3.92
N LEU A 123 -10.96 -2.60 5.20
CA LEU A 123 -10.81 -1.58 6.25
C LEU A 123 -9.34 -1.36 6.62
N HIS A 124 -8.58 -2.43 6.87
CA HIS A 124 -7.16 -2.33 7.18
C HIS A 124 -6.36 -1.81 5.99
N TRP A 125 -6.69 -2.28 4.78
CA TRP A 125 -6.07 -1.80 3.54
C TRP A 125 -6.31 -0.31 3.37
N ALA A 126 -7.57 0.16 3.47
CA ALA A 126 -7.90 1.57 3.30
C ALA A 126 -7.26 2.47 4.37
N ARG A 127 -7.14 1.99 5.60
CA ARG A 127 -6.43 2.69 6.67
C ARG A 127 -4.96 2.86 6.32
N ASP A 128 -4.25 1.77 6.05
CA ASP A 128 -2.82 1.80 5.74
C ASP A 128 -2.54 2.64 4.49
N HIS A 129 -3.41 2.57 3.48
CA HIS A 129 -3.33 3.36 2.26
C HIS A 129 -3.50 4.87 2.49
N ARG A 130 -4.42 5.28 3.37
CA ARG A 130 -4.59 6.69 3.76
C ARG A 130 -3.41 7.21 4.53
N VAL A 131 -2.87 6.40 5.45
CA VAL A 131 -1.66 6.74 6.21
C VAL A 131 -0.48 6.89 5.24
N HIS A 132 -0.31 5.98 4.29
CA HIS A 132 0.71 6.09 3.25
C HIS A 132 0.60 7.40 2.46
N HIS A 133 -0.58 7.77 1.99
CA HIS A 133 -0.75 9.03 1.26
C HIS A 133 -0.48 10.26 2.13
N LYS A 134 -0.96 10.26 3.38
CA LYS A 134 -0.83 11.42 4.26
C LYS A 134 0.61 11.61 4.74
N TYR A 135 1.30 10.52 5.06
CA TYR A 135 2.61 10.54 5.72
C TYR A 135 3.71 9.97 4.81
N SER A 136 3.53 10.05 3.49
CA SER A 136 4.42 9.44 2.49
C SER A 136 5.88 9.80 2.75
N GLU A 137 6.76 8.82 2.61
CA GLU A 137 8.21 8.96 2.82
C GLU A 137 8.65 9.32 4.26
N THR A 138 7.73 9.33 5.24
CA THR A 138 8.05 9.48 6.67
C THR A 138 8.00 8.15 7.43
N ASP A 139 8.41 8.14 8.69
CA ASP A 139 8.35 6.93 9.53
C ASP A 139 6.92 6.48 9.89
N ALA A 140 5.91 7.32 9.62
CA ALA A 140 4.51 6.96 9.71
C ALA A 140 3.97 6.28 8.43
N ASP A 141 4.70 6.30 7.31
CA ASP A 141 4.32 5.55 6.11
C ASP A 141 4.60 4.04 6.28
N PRO A 142 3.57 3.16 6.20
CA PRO A 142 3.73 1.73 6.35
C PRO A 142 4.77 1.11 5.40
N HIS A 143 4.93 1.67 4.20
CA HIS A 143 5.80 1.14 3.14
C HIS A 143 6.74 2.21 2.57
N ASN A 144 7.21 3.10 3.45
CA ASN A 144 8.16 4.18 3.17
C ASN A 144 9.27 3.78 2.18
N ALA A 145 9.31 4.40 0.99
CA ALA A 145 10.26 4.07 -0.05
C ALA A 145 11.69 4.55 0.25
N THR A 146 11.89 5.55 1.12
CA THR A 146 13.23 5.97 1.59
C THR A 146 13.98 4.87 2.34
N ARG A 147 13.29 3.82 2.81
CA ARG A 147 13.91 2.61 3.41
C ARG A 147 14.45 1.63 2.36
N GLY A 148 14.26 1.91 1.07
CA GLY A 148 14.77 1.17 -0.08
C GLY A 148 13.75 0.22 -0.71
N PHE A 149 14.03 -0.18 -1.96
CA PHE A 149 13.14 -0.98 -2.81
C PHE A 149 12.60 -2.23 -2.13
N PHE A 150 13.47 -3.02 -1.48
CA PHE A 150 13.03 -4.26 -0.84
C PHE A 150 12.02 -4.00 0.28
N PHE A 151 12.22 -2.93 1.07
CA PHE A 151 11.32 -2.58 2.15
C PHE A 151 9.93 -2.20 1.62
N SER A 152 9.85 -1.27 0.66
CA SER A 152 8.58 -0.81 0.11
C SER A 152 7.86 -1.88 -0.72
N HIS A 153 8.60 -2.81 -1.33
CA HIS A 153 8.02 -3.89 -2.11
C HIS A 153 7.37 -4.99 -1.26
N ILE A 154 8.12 -5.58 -0.32
CA ILE A 154 7.63 -6.70 0.51
C ILE A 154 8.15 -6.66 1.95
N GLY A 155 9.31 -6.05 2.21
CA GLY A 155 9.96 -6.07 3.51
C GLY A 155 9.11 -5.50 4.64
N TRP A 156 8.27 -4.51 4.36
CA TRP A 156 7.34 -3.93 5.32
C TRP A 156 6.32 -4.96 5.88
N LEU A 157 5.93 -5.95 5.08
CA LEU A 157 5.04 -7.05 5.49
C LEU A 157 5.74 -8.11 6.35
N LEU A 158 7.07 -8.15 6.33
CA LEU A 158 7.89 -9.16 7.00
C LEU A 158 8.34 -8.74 8.40
N CYS A 159 7.94 -7.55 8.85
CA CYS A 159 8.39 -6.98 10.10
C CYS A 159 7.26 -6.27 10.86
N ARG A 160 7.55 -5.89 12.10
CA ARG A 160 6.63 -5.06 12.88
C ARG A 160 6.67 -3.62 12.37
N LYS A 161 5.49 -3.06 12.11
CA LYS A 161 5.27 -1.65 11.75
C LYS A 161 6.00 -0.70 12.71
N HIS A 162 6.35 0.48 12.20
CA HIS A 162 6.92 1.55 13.02
C HIS A 162 5.88 2.06 14.02
N PRO A 163 6.26 2.46 15.25
CA PRO A 163 5.31 3.01 16.23
C PRO A 163 4.52 4.24 15.73
N GLU A 164 5.09 5.01 14.81
CA GLU A 164 4.42 6.17 14.19
C GLU A 164 3.36 5.77 13.14
N VAL A 165 3.32 4.51 12.71
CA VAL A 165 2.22 4.00 11.88
C VAL A 165 1.01 3.80 12.79
N ILE A 166 0.31 4.89 13.08
CA ILE A 166 -0.89 4.89 13.92
C ILE A 166 -2.05 4.36 13.09
N ALA A 167 -2.67 3.31 13.62
CA ALA A 167 -3.85 2.67 13.05
C ALA A 167 -5.16 3.32 13.55
#